data_AF-A0A0G1X0D2-F1
#
_entry.id   AF-A0A0G1X0D2-F1
#
_cell.length_a   1.000
_cell.length_b   1.000
_cell.length_c   1.000
_cell.angle_alpha   90.00
_cell.angle_beta   90.00
_cell.angle_gamma   90.00
#
_symmetry.space_group_name_H-M   'P 1'
#
loop_
_entity.id
_entity.type
_entity.pdbx_description
1 polymer ?
#
loop_
_entity_poly.entity_id
_entity_poly.type
_entity_poly.pdbx_seq_one_letter_code
_entity_poly.pdbx_strand_id
1 'polypeptide(L)'
;MIYFAHAETHLSAVKNAPPPEVRFPRPLKNQQRPPGVKTPAVKRPETFGPLAMLPRRYRLPGYRVSQVLGGQTIYRESDLVIKILPNQLKLSRMAVVIPAKSFPRAVDRNRLKRQLLAIIDPTKITPGFDIVVLVRRPRD
;
A
#
# COMPACT_ATOMS: atom_id res chain seq x y z
N MET A 1 4.22 71.08 -18.31
CA MET A 1 5.16 70.63 -17.26
C MET A 1 4.32 70.11 -16.11
N ILE A 2 4.08 68.80 -16.05
CA ILE A 2 3.16 68.17 -15.10
C ILE A 2 4.03 67.34 -14.16
N TYR A 3 4.17 67.80 -12.91
CA TYR A 3 4.89 67.07 -11.87
C TYR A 3 4.00 65.95 -11.33
N PHE A 4 4.41 64.70 -11.54
CA PHE A 4 3.88 63.56 -10.80
C PHE A 4 4.46 63.60 -9.39
N ALA A 5 3.64 63.95 -8.39
CA ALA A 5 3.99 63.77 -7.00
C ALA A 5 3.87 62.27 -6.66
N HIS A 6 5.00 61.58 -6.55
CA HIS A 6 5.05 60.24 -6.00
C HIS A 6 4.64 60.28 -4.53
N ALA A 7 3.51 59.66 -4.18
CA ALA A 7 3.13 59.41 -2.80
C ALA A 7 3.90 58.16 -2.32
N GLU A 8 5.05 58.37 -1.70
CA GLU A 8 5.79 57.33 -0.99
C GLU A 8 5.08 56.97 0.32
N THR A 9 4.24 55.94 0.31
CA THR A 9 3.71 55.35 1.55
C THR A 9 4.60 54.20 2.01
N HIS A 10 5.64 54.52 2.79
CA HIS A 10 6.38 53.54 3.58
C HIS A 10 5.60 53.18 4.85
N LEU A 11 4.61 52.29 4.73
CA LEU A 11 4.02 51.63 5.90
C LEU A 11 4.83 50.36 6.20
N SER A 12 5.79 50.49 7.11
CA SER A 12 6.53 49.36 7.67
C SER A 12 5.54 48.38 8.30
N ALA A 13 5.55 47.12 7.88
CA ALA A 13 4.75 46.07 8.51
C ALA A 13 5.16 45.93 9.98
N VAL A 14 4.23 46.25 10.91
CA VAL A 14 4.41 45.95 12.33
C VAL A 14 4.46 44.43 12.48
N LYS A 15 5.62 43.91 12.93
CA LYS A 15 5.80 42.48 13.21
C LYS A 15 5.00 42.13 14.46
N ASN A 16 3.75 41.74 14.29
CA ASN A 16 2.97 41.13 15.37
C ASN A 16 3.56 39.74 15.70
N ALA A 17 3.73 39.45 16.98
CA ALA A 17 4.16 38.14 17.44
C ALA A 17 3.17 37.06 16.95
N PRO A 18 3.65 35.86 16.55
CA PRO A 18 2.76 34.79 16.13
C PRO A 18 1.82 34.43 17.30
N PRO A 19 0.53 34.12 17.01
CA PRO A 19 -0.40 33.67 18.04
C PRO A 19 0.18 32.49 18.82
N PRO A 20 -0.03 32.41 20.15
CA PRO A 20 0.44 31.27 20.93
C PRO A 20 -0.16 29.98 20.37
N GLU A 21 0.66 28.94 20.25
CA GLU A 21 0.24 27.63 19.74
C GLU A 21 -0.83 27.06 20.68
N VAL A 22 -2.11 27.12 20.28
CA VAL A 22 -3.24 26.60 21.05
C VAL A 22 -3.26 25.08 20.94
N ARG A 23 -2.26 24.42 21.53
CA ARG A 23 -2.38 22.99 21.84
C ARG A 23 -3.24 22.88 23.08
N PHE A 24 -4.46 22.40 22.91
CA PHE A 24 -5.29 22.02 24.05
C PHE A 24 -4.49 21.09 24.96
N PRO A 25 -4.33 21.40 26.26
CA PRO A 25 -3.45 20.64 27.15
C PRO A 25 -3.94 19.20 27.37
N ARG A 26 -5.20 18.92 27.00
CA ARG A 26 -5.86 17.63 27.18
C ARG A 26 -6.78 17.33 26.01
N PRO A 27 -6.97 16.05 25.65
CA PRO A 27 -7.97 15.65 24.68
C PRO A 27 -9.39 16.02 25.15
N LEU A 28 -10.21 16.53 24.23
CA LEU A 28 -11.61 16.85 24.48
C LEU A 28 -12.38 15.60 24.91
N LYS A 29 -12.87 15.57 26.16
CA LYS A 29 -13.75 14.50 26.64
C LYS A 29 -15.17 14.74 26.13
N ASN A 30 -15.60 13.94 25.15
CA ASN A 30 -17.00 13.93 24.70
C ASN A 30 -17.87 13.19 25.73
N GLN A 31 -18.56 13.95 26.60
CA GLN A 31 -19.44 13.42 27.65
C GLN A 31 -20.66 12.65 27.09
N GLN A 32 -21.08 12.97 25.86
CA GLN A 32 -22.23 12.35 25.21
C GLN A 32 -21.93 11.00 24.54
N ARG A 33 -20.66 10.57 24.49
CA ARG A 33 -20.30 9.30 23.85
C ARG A 33 -20.57 8.16 24.83
N PRO A 34 -21.54 7.26 24.58
CA PRO A 34 -21.68 6.07 25.40
C PRO A 34 -20.39 5.25 25.33
N PRO A 35 -19.93 4.68 26.46
CA PRO A 35 -18.75 3.83 26.47
C PRO A 35 -18.97 2.66 25.52
N GLY A 36 -18.00 2.40 24.64
CA GLY A 36 -18.08 1.28 23.71
C GLY A 36 -18.24 -0.04 24.48
N VAL A 37 -19.09 -0.94 23.97
CA VAL A 37 -19.27 -2.28 24.54
C VAL A 37 -17.91 -2.97 24.59
N LYS A 38 -17.48 -3.38 25.79
CA LYS A 38 -16.24 -4.13 25.97
C LYS A 38 -16.44 -5.54 25.46
N THR A 39 -16.08 -5.79 24.20
CA THR A 39 -16.07 -7.15 23.65
C THR A 39 -14.94 -7.95 24.30
N PRO A 40 -15.16 -9.21 24.71
CA PRO A 40 -14.08 -10.05 25.23
C PRO A 40 -12.96 -10.19 24.20
N ALA A 41 -11.72 -10.26 24.69
CA ALA A 41 -10.57 -10.49 23.82
C ALA A 41 -10.74 -11.83 23.11
N VAL A 42 -10.84 -11.80 21.78
CA VAL A 42 -10.86 -13.01 20.95
C VAL A 42 -9.54 -13.74 21.16
N LYS A 43 -9.59 -14.97 21.69
CA LYS A 43 -8.43 -15.87 21.78
C LYS A 43 -7.95 -16.18 20.36
N ARG A 44 -6.99 -15.40 19.88
CA ARG A 44 -6.30 -15.71 18.62
C ARG A 44 -5.34 -16.86 18.90
N PRO A 45 -5.21 -17.84 17.98
CA PRO A 45 -4.13 -18.81 18.10
C PRO A 45 -2.80 -18.04 18.19
N GLU A 46 -1.98 -18.40 19.17
CA GLU A 46 -0.71 -17.72 19.48
C GLU A 46 0.30 -17.88 18.34
N THR A 47 0.11 -18.93 17.53
CA THR A 47 0.93 -19.27 16.38
C THR A 47 -0.01 -19.65 15.24
N PHE A 48 -0.04 -18.85 14.18
CA PHE A 48 -0.45 -19.38 12.88
C PHE A 48 0.63 -20.42 12.50
N GLY A 49 0.24 -21.66 12.19
CA GLY A 49 1.17 -22.74 11.81
C GLY A 49 2.09 -22.37 10.61
N PRO A 50 2.89 -23.31 10.10
CA PRO A 50 3.93 -23.05 9.07
C PRO A 50 3.41 -22.50 7.72
N LEU A 51 2.09 -22.33 7.57
CA LEU A 51 1.45 -21.46 6.56
C LEU A 51 1.71 -19.97 6.84
N ALA A 52 2.95 -19.63 7.18
CA ALA A 52 3.42 -18.27 7.31
C ALA A 52 3.44 -17.65 5.91
N MET A 53 2.53 -16.72 5.66
CA MET A 53 2.48 -15.85 4.48
C MET A 53 3.88 -15.56 3.93
N LEU A 54 4.11 -15.76 2.61
CA LEU A 54 5.41 -15.63 1.93
C LEU A 54 6.37 -14.65 2.62
N PRO A 55 7.57 -15.06 3.08
CA PRO A 55 8.48 -14.19 3.81
C PRO A 55 8.80 -12.89 3.05
N ARG A 56 9.01 -11.77 3.76
CA ARG A 56 9.20 -10.44 3.14
C ARG A 56 10.34 -10.40 2.13
N ARG A 57 11.40 -11.20 2.31
CA ARG A 57 12.54 -11.30 1.39
C ARG A 57 12.18 -11.77 -0.02
N TYR A 58 11.13 -12.58 -0.14
CA TYR A 58 10.60 -13.06 -1.42
C TYR A 58 9.47 -12.17 -1.97
N ARG A 59 9.13 -11.06 -1.29
CA ARG A 59 8.10 -10.13 -1.78
C ARG A 59 8.72 -9.04 -2.63
N LEU A 60 8.17 -8.82 -3.82
CA LEU A 60 8.58 -7.74 -4.70
C LEU A 60 8.10 -6.38 -4.13
N PRO A 61 8.98 -5.37 -4.02
CA PRO A 61 8.59 -4.05 -3.53
C PRO A 61 7.73 -3.31 -4.55
N GLY A 62 6.82 -2.46 -4.06
CA GLY A 62 5.78 -1.81 -4.87
C GLY A 62 6.30 -0.99 -6.06
N TYR A 63 7.40 -0.26 -5.88
CA TYR A 63 8.00 0.57 -6.94
C TYR A 63 8.46 -0.24 -8.17
N ARG A 64 8.71 -1.54 -8.01
CA ARG A 64 9.23 -2.44 -9.05
C ARG A 64 8.14 -3.18 -9.80
N VAL A 65 6.92 -3.21 -9.27
CA VAL A 65 5.79 -3.94 -9.85
C VAL A 65 5.47 -3.45 -11.26
N SER A 66 5.53 -2.14 -11.51
CA SER A 66 5.28 -1.56 -12.84
C SER A 66 6.29 -2.05 -13.87
N GLN A 67 7.56 -2.15 -13.51
CA GLN A 67 8.63 -2.64 -14.38
C GLN A 67 8.39 -4.10 -14.79
N VAL A 68 8.03 -4.95 -13.83
CA VAL A 68 7.74 -6.38 -14.10
C VAL A 68 6.46 -6.56 -14.89
N LEU A 69 5.46 -5.70 -14.69
CA LEU A 69 4.24 -5.69 -15.51
C LEU A 69 4.53 -5.35 -16.98
N GLY A 70 5.61 -4.64 -17.28
CA GLY A 70 6.12 -4.43 -18.65
C GLY A 70 6.98 -5.59 -19.19
N GLY A 71 7.34 -6.54 -18.34
CA GLY A 71 8.19 -7.68 -18.69
C GLY A 71 7.50 -8.77 -19.52
N GLN A 72 8.24 -9.86 -19.72
CA GLN A 72 7.83 -11.01 -20.51
C GLN A 72 6.64 -11.73 -19.85
N THR A 73 5.67 -12.14 -20.65
CA THR A 73 4.57 -13.00 -20.18
C THR A 73 4.98 -14.45 -20.34
N ILE A 74 4.99 -15.22 -19.26
CA ILE A 74 5.32 -16.66 -19.29
C ILE A 74 4.09 -17.56 -19.23
N TYR A 75 3.00 -17.03 -18.68
CA TYR A 75 1.75 -17.75 -18.57
C TYR A 75 0.60 -16.77 -18.74
N ARG A 76 -0.40 -17.18 -19.50
CA ARG A 76 -1.59 -16.38 -19.76
C ARG A 76 -2.79 -17.30 -19.92
N GLU A 77 -3.70 -17.17 -18.98
CA GLU A 77 -5.05 -17.71 -19.03
C GLU A 77 -6.06 -16.54 -18.89
N SER A 78 -7.35 -16.84 -18.97
CA SER A 78 -8.43 -15.84 -18.91
C SER A 78 -8.48 -15.12 -17.55
N ASP A 79 -8.18 -15.82 -16.47
CA ASP A 79 -8.25 -15.38 -15.08
C ASP A 79 -6.88 -15.09 -14.44
N LEU A 80 -5.79 -15.57 -15.04
CA LEU A 80 -4.44 -15.44 -14.50
C LEU A 80 -3.41 -15.10 -15.56
N VAL A 81 -2.54 -14.13 -15.26
CA VAL A 81 -1.36 -13.82 -16.09
C VAL A 81 -0.12 -13.79 -15.21
N ILE A 82 0.92 -14.51 -15.59
CA ILE A 82 2.22 -14.48 -14.91
C ILE A 82 3.23 -13.79 -15.81
N LYS A 83 3.85 -12.75 -15.27
CA LYS A 83 4.92 -12.00 -15.91
C LYS A 83 6.21 -12.12 -15.13
N ILE A 84 7.33 -12.11 -15.85
CA ILE A 84 8.67 -12.16 -15.27
C ILE A 84 9.56 -11.05 -15.82
N LEU A 85 10.54 -10.69 -15.02
CA LEU A 85 11.66 -9.84 -15.39
C LEU A 85 12.93 -10.43 -14.75
N PRO A 86 14.01 -10.65 -15.50
CA PRO A 86 15.27 -11.11 -14.92
C PRO A 86 15.82 -10.08 -13.93
N ASN A 87 16.38 -10.58 -12.82
CA ASN A 87 17.07 -9.81 -11.81
C ASN A 87 18.43 -10.45 -11.50
N GLN A 88 19.34 -9.70 -10.89
CA GLN A 88 20.70 -10.18 -10.55
C GLN A 88 20.76 -10.70 -9.10
N LEU A 89 19.64 -11.13 -8.54
CA LEU A 89 19.54 -11.50 -7.12
C LEU A 89 19.59 -13.02 -6.97
N LYS A 90 20.17 -13.46 -5.85
CA LYS A 90 20.21 -14.88 -5.46
C LYS A 90 18.84 -15.47 -5.10
N LEU A 91 17.79 -14.64 -5.08
CA LEU A 91 16.42 -15.01 -4.72
C LEU A 91 15.45 -14.41 -5.72
N SER A 92 14.38 -15.14 -6.01
CA SER A 92 13.27 -14.61 -6.79
C SER A 92 12.28 -13.85 -5.91
N ARG A 93 11.80 -12.70 -6.41
CA ARG A 93 10.86 -11.83 -5.71
C ARG A 93 9.51 -11.88 -6.40
N MET A 94 8.43 -11.88 -5.63
CA MET A 94 7.09 -12.14 -6.15
C MET A 94 6.10 -11.10 -5.65
N ALA A 95 5.21 -10.67 -6.53
CA ALA A 95 4.04 -9.87 -6.16
C ALA A 95 2.78 -10.44 -6.78
N VAL A 96 1.68 -10.31 -6.04
CA VAL A 96 0.33 -10.59 -6.51
C VAL A 96 -0.38 -9.26 -6.71
N VAL A 97 -0.84 -9.02 -7.94
CA VAL A 97 -1.56 -7.82 -8.35
C VAL A 97 -3.02 -8.21 -8.62
N ILE A 98 -3.94 -7.58 -7.89
CA ILE A 98 -5.38 -7.80 -8.03
C ILE A 98 -6.00 -6.45 -8.36
N PRO A 99 -6.40 -6.20 -9.62
CA PRO A 99 -7.00 -4.94 -10.04
C PRO A 99 -8.32 -4.68 -9.30
N ALA A 100 -8.52 -3.45 -8.81
CA ALA A 100 -9.78 -3.04 -8.18
C ALA A 100 -10.97 -3.14 -9.14
N LYS A 101 -10.74 -2.98 -10.45
CA LYS A 101 -11.76 -3.14 -11.50
C LYS A 101 -12.31 -4.57 -11.57
N SER A 102 -11.47 -5.58 -11.35
CA SER A 102 -11.88 -6.98 -11.38
C SER A 102 -12.53 -7.43 -10.07
N PHE A 103 -12.06 -6.89 -8.95
CA PHE A 103 -12.51 -7.22 -7.60
C PHE A 103 -12.79 -5.94 -6.81
N PRO A 104 -14.03 -5.42 -6.77
CA PRO A 104 -14.34 -4.13 -6.16
C PRO A 104 -14.21 -4.13 -4.63
N ARG A 105 -14.54 -5.25 -3.97
CA ARG A 105 -14.49 -5.38 -2.51
C ARG A 105 -13.04 -5.57 -2.03
N ALA A 106 -12.58 -4.67 -1.17
CA ALA A 106 -11.23 -4.72 -0.61
C ALA A 106 -10.96 -5.99 0.21
N VAL A 107 -11.99 -6.50 0.90
CA VAL A 107 -11.89 -7.72 1.70
C VAL A 107 -11.58 -8.93 0.82
N ASP A 108 -12.29 -9.07 -0.31
CA ASP A 108 -12.11 -10.19 -1.25
C ASP A 108 -10.72 -10.13 -1.90
N ARG A 109 -10.27 -8.93 -2.31
CA ARG A 109 -8.89 -8.72 -2.79
C ARG A 109 -7.86 -9.15 -1.77
N ASN A 110 -8.00 -8.74 -0.52
CA ASN A 110 -7.06 -9.05 0.54
C ASN A 110 -7.04 -10.55 0.88
N ARG A 111 -8.22 -11.20 0.88
CA ARG A 111 -8.34 -12.64 1.05
C ARG A 111 -7.61 -13.39 -0.06
N LEU A 112 -7.91 -13.07 -1.32
CA LEU A 112 -7.30 -13.70 -2.48
C LEU A 112 -5.79 -13.49 -2.52
N LYS A 113 -5.33 -12.27 -2.23
CA LYS A 113 -3.88 -11.96 -2.14
C LYS A 113 -3.19 -12.82 -1.08
N ARG A 114 -3.81 -13.03 0.08
CA ARG A 114 -3.25 -13.85 1.16
C ARG A 114 -3.19 -15.32 0.76
N GLN A 115 -4.25 -15.85 0.13
CA GLN A 115 -4.28 -17.23 -0.36
C GLN A 115 -3.19 -17.47 -1.40
N LEU A 116 -3.10 -16.60 -2.41
CA LEU A 116 -2.08 -16.72 -3.46
C LEU A 116 -0.65 -16.61 -2.92
N LEU A 117 -0.40 -15.73 -1.94
CA LEU A 117 0.91 -15.66 -1.30
C LEU A 117 1.22 -16.84 -0.37
N ALA A 118 0.20 -17.57 0.11
CA ALA A 118 0.41 -18.73 0.97
C ALA A 118 0.73 -20.01 0.18
N ILE A 119 0.22 -20.13 -1.04
CA ILE A 119 0.48 -21.31 -1.91
C ILE A 119 1.84 -21.26 -2.62
N ILE A 120 2.44 -20.07 -2.70
CA ILE A 120 3.72 -19.87 -3.37
C ILE A 120 4.84 -20.46 -2.50
N ASP A 121 5.51 -21.49 -3.02
CA ASP A 121 6.72 -22.05 -2.44
C ASP A 121 7.96 -21.51 -3.17
N PRO A 122 8.75 -20.61 -2.55
CA PRO A 122 9.91 -20.01 -3.21
C PRO A 122 11.06 -21.00 -3.44
N THR A 123 11.04 -22.18 -2.80
CA THR A 123 12.11 -23.18 -2.97
C THR A 123 12.06 -23.89 -4.32
N LYS A 124 10.87 -23.93 -4.94
CA LYS A 124 10.61 -24.58 -6.23
C LYS A 124 10.85 -23.69 -7.44
N ILE A 125 11.24 -22.43 -7.22
CA ILE A 125 11.36 -21.42 -8.27
C ILE A 125 12.83 -21.15 -8.53
N THR A 126 13.22 -21.12 -9.81
CA THR A 126 14.57 -20.72 -10.20
C THR A 126 14.87 -19.30 -9.69
N PRO A 127 16.01 -19.07 -9.01
CA PRO A 127 16.38 -17.75 -8.52
C PRO A 127 16.71 -16.81 -9.69
N GLY A 128 16.77 -15.50 -9.43
CA GLY A 128 17.16 -14.50 -10.44
C GLY A 128 15.98 -13.86 -11.18
N PHE A 129 14.76 -13.94 -10.65
CA PHE A 129 13.59 -13.36 -11.32
C PHE A 129 12.70 -12.53 -10.39
N ASP A 130 12.20 -11.43 -10.93
CA ASP A 130 11.06 -10.72 -10.39
C ASP A 130 9.80 -11.20 -11.09
N ILE A 131 8.83 -11.69 -10.33
CA ILE A 131 7.63 -12.35 -10.84
C ILE A 131 6.40 -11.57 -10.37
N VAL A 132 5.49 -11.29 -11.30
CA VAL A 132 4.19 -10.71 -10.99
C VAL A 132 3.10 -11.65 -11.45
N VAL A 133 2.25 -12.02 -10.49
CA VAL A 133 1.00 -12.75 -10.73
C VAL A 133 -0.12 -11.72 -10.79
N LEU A 134 -0.65 -11.49 -11.99
CA LEU A 134 -1.78 -10.61 -12.24
C LEU A 134 -3.06 -11.46 -12.31
N VAL A 135 -3.94 -11.24 -11.34
CA VAL A 135 -5.26 -11.88 -11.33
C VAL A 135 -6.25 -11.03 -12.13
N ARG A 136 -7.01 -11.67 -12.99
CA ARG A 136 -8.09 -11.07 -13.78
C ARG A 136 -9.42 -11.69 -13.35
N ARG A 137 -10.51 -11.03 -13.73
CA ARG A 137 -11.83 -11.65 -13.60
C ARG A 137 -11.93 -12.71 -14.70
N PRO A 138 -12.31 -13.97 -14.40
CA PRO A 138 -12.61 -14.94 -15.43
C PRO A 138 -13.68 -14.35 -16.37
N ARG A 139 -13.52 -14.61 -17.66
CA ARG A 139 -14.59 -14.37 -18.63
C ARG A 139 -15.50 -15.59 -18.58
N ASP A 140 -16.74 -15.38 -18.18
CA ASP A 140 -17.82 -16.37 -18.37
C ASP A 140 -18.08 -16.56 -19.87
#